data_AF-A0A327Q4X5-F1
#
_entry.id   AF-A0A327Q4X5-F1
#
_cell.length_a   1.000
_cell.length_b   1.000
_cell.length_c   1.000
_cell.angle_alpha   90.00
_cell.angle_beta   90.00
_cell.angle_gamma   90.00
#
_symmetry.space_group_name_H-M   'P 1'
#
loop_
_entity.id
_entity.type
_entity.pdbx_description
1 polymer ?
#
loop_
_entity_poly.entity_id
_entity_poly.type
_entity_poly.pdbx_seq_one_letter_code
_entity_poly.pdbx_strand_id
1 'polypeptide(L)'
;MIQIDTKNSLKNWADTLEIAGHNMDIVFIAESVDNYIWFMTNYFQFLVRAGGNEVIHIPGDLIKNAADFVSVINYTIPIGYEFIVDYHAIQDCLFGFETEPMSRYFFWSNSYRMLEENAEEFASLFEILVTTAYCNRNGLSTVKEDGHLYSVNQKNLFFFLNKNMNDLKSLVDKEFLIPSINGQQCKKLDFLFVELI
;
A
#
# COMPACT_ATOMS: atom_id res chain seq x y z
N MET A 1 -1.67 -15.04 9.42
CA MET A 1 -0.35 -15.06 8.75
C MET A 1 -0.32 -16.25 7.82
N ILE A 2 0.18 -16.06 6.61
CA ILE A 2 0.38 -17.12 5.62
C ILE A 2 1.85 -17.13 5.18
N GLN A 3 2.30 -18.24 4.62
CA GLN A 3 3.66 -18.38 4.10
C GLN A 3 3.63 -18.50 2.58
N ILE A 4 4.52 -17.78 1.91
CA ILE A 4 4.77 -17.91 0.48
C ILE A 4 6.19 -18.42 0.29
N ASP A 5 6.31 -19.65 -0.21
CA ASP A 5 7.56 -20.19 -0.70
C ASP A 5 7.89 -19.55 -2.06
N THR A 6 8.98 -18.80 -2.08
CA THR A 6 9.47 -18.05 -3.24
C THR A 6 10.02 -18.93 -4.37
N LYS A 7 10.04 -20.25 -4.19
CA LYS A 7 10.35 -21.25 -5.24
C LYS A 7 9.09 -21.74 -5.96
N ASN A 8 7.90 -21.49 -5.41
CA ASN A 8 6.64 -21.84 -6.08
C ASN A 8 6.35 -20.92 -7.27
N SER A 9 5.35 -21.29 -8.07
CA SER A 9 4.98 -20.51 -9.25
C SER A 9 4.31 -19.18 -8.87
N LEU A 10 4.54 -18.15 -9.70
CA LEU A 10 3.92 -16.83 -9.58
C LEU A 10 2.39 -16.87 -9.49
N LYS A 11 1.78 -17.77 -10.27
CA LYS A 11 0.33 -17.96 -10.26
C LYS A 11 -0.16 -18.44 -8.89
N ASN A 12 0.56 -19.36 -8.27
CA ASN A 12 0.20 -19.84 -6.93
C ASN A 12 0.29 -18.71 -5.90
N TRP A 13 1.29 -17.83 -6.00
CA TRP A 13 1.37 -16.66 -5.11
C TRP A 13 0.18 -15.74 -5.30
N ALA A 14 -0.14 -15.39 -6.56
CA ALA A 14 -1.25 -14.51 -6.89
C ALA A 14 -2.59 -15.08 -6.41
N ASP A 15 -2.87 -16.36 -6.69
CA ASP A 15 -4.09 -17.04 -6.26
C ASP A 15 -4.19 -17.05 -4.73
N THR A 16 -3.08 -17.33 -4.05
CA THR A 16 -3.02 -17.33 -2.58
C THR A 16 -3.29 -15.93 -2.00
N LEU A 17 -2.65 -14.91 -2.55
CA LEU A 17 -2.79 -13.52 -2.10
C LEU A 17 -4.17 -12.94 -2.39
N GLU A 18 -4.79 -13.32 -3.51
CA GLU A 18 -6.13 -12.85 -3.84
C GLU A 18 -7.18 -13.50 -2.94
N ILE A 19 -7.06 -14.80 -2.65
CA ILE A 19 -7.97 -15.50 -1.73
C ILE A 19 -7.80 -15.00 -0.29
N ALA A 20 -6.56 -14.92 0.20
CA ALA A 20 -6.29 -14.60 1.59
C ALA A 20 -6.33 -13.10 1.91
N GLY A 21 -6.05 -12.25 0.92
CA GLY A 21 -5.92 -10.79 1.05
C GLY A 21 -7.02 -10.02 0.33
N HIS A 22 -8.17 -10.67 0.10
CA HIS A 22 -9.31 -10.01 -0.53
C HIS A 22 -9.73 -8.79 0.30
N ASN A 23 -9.73 -7.60 -0.32
CA ASN A 23 -10.05 -6.31 0.30
C ASN A 23 -9.18 -5.90 1.51
N MET A 24 -7.96 -6.42 1.62
CA MET A 24 -7.03 -6.07 2.69
C MET A 24 -5.72 -5.50 2.16
N ASP A 25 -5.07 -4.66 2.97
CA ASP A 25 -3.67 -4.33 2.78
C ASP A 25 -2.79 -5.48 3.27
N ILE A 26 -1.60 -5.63 2.67
CA ILE A 26 -0.76 -6.79 2.86
C ILE A 26 0.61 -6.35 3.39
N VAL A 27 1.05 -7.03 4.44
CA VAL A 27 2.35 -6.83 5.07
C VAL A 27 3.20 -8.05 4.78
N PHE A 28 4.25 -7.87 3.99
CA PHE A 28 5.25 -8.88 3.67
C PHE A 28 6.43 -8.77 4.62
N ILE A 29 6.84 -9.91 5.15
CA ILE A 29 7.99 -10.06 6.01
C ILE A 29 8.95 -11.03 5.33
N ALA A 30 10.21 -10.63 5.19
CA ALA A 30 11.25 -11.49 4.63
C ALA A 30 12.51 -11.43 5.49
N GLU A 31 13.06 -12.59 5.85
CA GLU A 31 14.38 -12.68 6.50
C GLU A 31 15.52 -12.81 5.48
N SER A 32 15.20 -13.29 4.28
CA SER A 32 16.17 -13.45 3.19
C SER A 32 16.05 -12.30 2.20
N VAL A 33 17.17 -11.60 1.97
CA VAL A 33 17.30 -10.58 0.93
C VAL A 33 16.98 -11.16 -0.45
N ASP A 34 17.42 -12.39 -0.71
CA ASP A 34 17.20 -13.06 -2.00
C ASP A 34 15.72 -13.35 -2.22
N ASN A 35 15.03 -13.90 -1.22
CA ASN A 35 13.59 -14.17 -1.30
C ASN A 35 12.81 -12.87 -1.49
N TYR A 36 13.19 -11.82 -0.75
CA TYR A 36 12.61 -10.48 -0.86
C TYR A 36 12.75 -9.91 -2.28
N ILE A 37 13.98 -9.82 -2.81
CA ILE A 37 14.25 -9.27 -4.14
C ILE A 37 13.53 -10.09 -5.21
N TRP A 38 13.63 -11.42 -5.13
CA TRP A 38 13.02 -12.33 -6.09
C TRP A 38 11.51 -12.20 -6.13
N PHE A 39 10.86 -12.25 -4.96
CA PHE A 39 9.41 -12.13 -4.86
C PHE A 39 8.94 -10.77 -5.37
N MET A 40 9.52 -9.66 -4.88
CA MET A 40 9.09 -8.32 -5.29
C MET A 40 9.20 -8.12 -6.79
N THR A 41 10.35 -8.48 -7.38
CA THR A 41 10.61 -8.29 -8.81
C THR A 41 9.59 -9.07 -9.66
N ASN A 42 9.40 -10.35 -9.35
CA ASN A 42 8.53 -11.21 -10.15
C ASN A 42 7.05 -10.88 -9.94
N TYR A 43 6.64 -10.58 -8.70
CA TYR A 43 5.24 -10.24 -8.41
C TYR A 43 4.84 -8.88 -8.99
N PHE A 44 5.72 -7.87 -8.91
CA PHE A 44 5.50 -6.59 -9.59
C PHE A 44 5.31 -6.78 -11.10
N GLN A 45 6.23 -7.51 -11.76
CA GLN A 45 6.12 -7.81 -13.18
C GLN A 45 4.85 -8.59 -13.54
N PHE A 46 4.45 -9.54 -12.69
CA PHE A 46 3.20 -10.28 -12.88
C PHE A 46 1.99 -9.35 -12.85
N LEU A 47 1.88 -8.48 -11.85
CA LEU A 47 0.76 -7.53 -11.71
C LEU A 47 0.68 -6.59 -12.91
N VAL A 48 1.81 -6.06 -13.38
CA VAL A 48 1.87 -5.19 -14.57
C VAL A 48 1.45 -5.95 -15.83
N ARG A 49 1.94 -7.18 -16.03
CA ARG A 49 1.66 -7.97 -17.23
C ARG A 49 0.24 -8.53 -17.30
N ALA A 50 -0.41 -8.73 -16.16
CA ALA A 50 -1.79 -9.20 -16.12
C ALA A 50 -2.77 -8.22 -16.80
N GLY A 51 -2.43 -6.93 -16.86
CA GLY A 51 -3.28 -5.88 -17.41
C GLY A 51 -4.43 -5.51 -16.47
N GLY A 52 -5.04 -4.33 -16.69
CA GLY A 52 -6.12 -3.81 -15.85
C GLY A 52 -5.69 -3.31 -14.46
N ASN A 53 -4.42 -3.50 -14.09
CA ASN A 53 -3.84 -3.04 -12.85
C ASN A 53 -3.02 -1.77 -13.05
N GLU A 54 -3.07 -0.87 -12.08
CA GLU A 54 -2.09 0.20 -11.91
C GLU A 54 -1.16 -0.19 -10.76
N VAL A 55 0.15 -0.22 -11.01
CA VAL A 55 1.14 -0.67 -10.01
C VAL A 55 2.15 0.45 -9.78
N ILE A 56 2.14 1.02 -8.59
CA ILE A 56 2.94 2.19 -8.19
C ILE A 56 4.05 1.70 -7.27
N HIS A 57 5.31 1.84 -7.68
CA HIS A 57 6.46 1.45 -6.87
C HIS A 57 6.92 2.59 -5.99
N ILE A 58 7.02 2.34 -4.68
CA ILE A 58 7.56 3.26 -3.68
C ILE A 58 8.88 2.64 -3.15
N PRO A 59 10.04 3.01 -3.73
CA PRO A 59 11.35 2.53 -3.29
C PRO A 59 11.74 3.10 -1.92
N GLY A 60 11.48 2.34 -0.84
CA GLY A 60 11.80 2.76 0.54
C GLY A 60 13.29 3.04 0.81
N ASP A 61 14.21 2.51 0.01
CA ASP A 61 15.64 2.89 0.10
C ASP A 61 15.91 4.36 -0.27
N LEU A 62 14.98 4.99 -0.98
CA LEU A 62 15.09 6.41 -1.35
C LEU A 62 14.35 7.33 -0.37
N ILE A 63 13.66 6.78 0.63
CA ILE A 63 12.70 7.52 1.46
C ILE A 63 13.16 7.53 2.92
N LYS A 64 13.58 8.69 3.41
CA LYS A 64 13.99 8.89 4.81
C LYS A 64 13.02 9.77 5.59
N ASN A 65 12.19 10.54 4.88
CA ASN A 65 11.25 11.50 5.41
C ASN A 65 10.10 11.73 4.41
N ALA A 66 9.12 12.53 4.79
CA ALA A 66 7.95 12.86 4.00
C ALA A 66 8.30 13.63 2.72
N ALA A 67 9.36 14.43 2.71
CA ALA A 67 9.80 15.13 1.49
C ALA A 67 10.33 14.16 0.44
N ASP A 68 11.13 13.17 0.84
CA ASP A 68 11.59 12.10 -0.04
C ASP A 68 10.41 11.27 -0.57
N PHE A 69 9.44 10.95 0.30
CA PHE A 69 8.23 10.23 -0.08
C PHE A 69 7.44 11.00 -1.13
N VAL A 70 7.16 12.28 -0.90
CA VAL A 70 6.45 13.16 -1.84
C VAL A 70 7.19 13.27 -3.17
N SER A 71 8.51 13.40 -3.14
CA SER A 71 9.34 13.40 -4.34
C SER A 71 9.16 12.11 -5.14
N VAL A 72 9.24 10.94 -4.50
CA VAL A 72 9.01 9.64 -5.16
C VAL A 72 7.60 9.56 -5.73
N ILE A 73 6.59 9.98 -4.98
CA ILE A 73 5.19 9.92 -5.38
C ILE A 73 4.92 10.80 -6.62
N ASN A 74 5.50 12.00 -6.67
CA ASN A 74 5.41 12.91 -7.84
C ASN A 74 5.89 12.28 -9.15
N TYR A 75 6.79 11.29 -9.09
CA TYR A 75 7.32 10.62 -10.29
C TYR A 75 6.68 9.26 -10.57
N THR A 76 5.89 8.72 -9.65
CA THR A 76 5.40 7.33 -9.72
C THR A 76 3.88 7.25 -9.85
N ILE A 77 3.17 8.27 -9.37
CA ILE A 77 1.73 8.41 -9.55
C ILE A 77 1.43 9.19 -10.85
N PRO A 78 0.49 8.73 -11.68
CA PRO A 78 0.11 9.44 -12.91
C PRO A 78 -0.83 10.63 -12.61
N ILE A 79 -0.27 11.73 -12.11
CA ILE A 79 -0.99 12.99 -11.84
C ILE A 79 -0.46 14.15 -12.67
N GLY A 80 -1.34 15.11 -12.96
CA GLY A 80 -1.01 16.28 -13.77
C GLY A 80 -0.38 17.45 -13.02
N TYR A 81 0.01 17.29 -11.75
CA TYR A 81 0.52 18.36 -10.90
C TYR A 81 1.55 17.85 -9.88
N GLU A 82 2.39 18.76 -9.39
CA GLU A 82 3.40 18.49 -8.36
C GLU A 82 2.82 18.64 -6.95
N PHE A 83 3.05 17.65 -6.10
CA PHE A 83 2.77 17.69 -4.68
C PHE A 83 3.77 18.53 -3.91
N ILE A 84 3.25 19.26 -2.92
CA ILE A 84 4.03 19.84 -1.83
C ILE A 84 4.07 18.86 -0.65
N VAL A 85 5.03 19.07 0.26
CA VAL A 85 5.16 18.27 1.48
C VAL A 85 4.07 18.65 2.48
N ASP A 86 2.88 18.07 2.29
CA ASP A 86 1.71 18.26 3.14
C ASP A 86 0.90 16.96 3.20
N TYR A 87 0.68 16.42 4.39
CA TYR A 87 -0.04 15.17 4.61
C TYR A 87 -1.50 15.19 4.14
N HIS A 88 -2.18 16.33 4.27
CA HIS A 88 -3.54 16.49 3.78
C HIS A 88 -3.56 16.49 2.26
N ALA A 89 -2.61 17.18 1.62
CA ALA A 89 -2.51 17.20 0.16
C ALA A 89 -2.23 15.80 -0.42
N ILE A 90 -1.35 15.02 0.24
CA ILE A 90 -1.10 13.62 -0.13
C ILE A 90 -2.40 12.82 -0.01
N GLN A 91 -3.10 12.94 1.12
CA GLN A 91 -4.31 12.18 1.39
C GLN A 91 -5.44 12.52 0.39
N ASP A 92 -5.66 13.80 0.11
CA ASP A 92 -6.67 14.26 -0.84
C ASP A 92 -6.45 13.71 -2.24
N CYS A 93 -5.20 13.64 -2.70
CA CYS A 93 -4.96 13.05 -4.01
C CYS A 93 -5.17 11.54 -4.02
N LEU A 94 -4.75 10.84 -2.97
CA LEU A 94 -4.95 9.41 -2.89
C LEU A 94 -6.44 9.02 -2.83
N PHE A 95 -7.33 9.95 -2.47
CA PHE A 95 -8.78 9.71 -2.47
C PHE A 95 -9.44 9.69 -3.84
N GLY A 96 -8.87 10.35 -4.84
CA GLY A 96 -9.56 10.57 -6.12
C GLY A 96 -8.59 10.71 -7.27
N PHE A 97 -8.05 9.60 -7.75
CA PHE A 97 -7.32 9.59 -9.01
C PHE A 97 -8.30 9.77 -10.18
N GLU A 98 -7.85 10.41 -11.25
CA GLU A 98 -8.61 10.47 -12.51
C GLU A 98 -8.79 9.08 -13.14
N THR A 99 -7.89 8.13 -12.85
CA THR A 99 -7.94 6.76 -13.37
C THR A 99 -8.68 5.79 -12.45
N GLU A 100 -9.46 4.90 -13.06
CA GLU A 100 -10.20 3.80 -12.41
C GLU A 100 -9.75 2.45 -12.97
N PRO A 101 -8.52 1.99 -12.64
CA PRO A 101 -8.10 0.64 -12.97
C PRO A 101 -8.95 -0.39 -12.21
N MET A 102 -8.92 -1.65 -12.66
CA MET A 102 -9.55 -2.75 -11.92
C MET A 102 -8.99 -2.85 -10.50
N SER A 103 -7.66 -2.74 -10.37
CA SER A 103 -6.96 -2.70 -9.10
C SER A 103 -5.81 -1.70 -9.13
N ARG A 104 -5.53 -1.07 -7.99
CA ARG A 104 -4.35 -0.20 -7.80
C ARG A 104 -3.48 -0.77 -6.69
N TYR A 105 -2.21 -0.98 -6.97
CA TYR A 105 -1.26 -1.54 -6.01
C TYR A 105 -0.19 -0.52 -5.66
N PHE A 106 -0.10 -0.16 -4.39
CA PHE A 106 1.02 0.60 -3.84
C PHE A 106 2.06 -0.36 -3.30
N PHE A 107 3.23 -0.39 -3.93
CA PHE A 107 4.28 -1.35 -3.65
C PHE A 107 5.41 -0.65 -2.88
N TRP A 108 5.31 -0.61 -1.55
CA TRP A 108 6.33 0.04 -0.71
C TRP A 108 7.40 -0.95 -0.30
N SER A 109 8.47 -0.99 -1.10
CA SER A 109 9.62 -1.85 -0.86
C SER A 109 10.49 -1.29 0.27
N ASN A 110 11.04 -2.13 1.13
CA ASN A 110 11.90 -1.77 2.27
C ASN A 110 11.35 -0.62 3.13
N SER A 111 10.04 -0.66 3.41
CA SER A 111 9.33 0.37 4.21
C SER A 111 9.91 0.53 5.62
N TYR A 112 10.56 -0.53 6.10
CA TYR A 112 11.29 -0.60 7.35
C TYR A 112 12.28 0.56 7.58
N ARG A 113 13.03 0.98 6.56
CA ARG A 113 14.10 1.96 6.75
C ARG A 113 13.57 3.27 7.35
N MET A 114 12.47 3.79 6.80
CA MET A 114 11.83 4.99 7.30
C MET A 114 11.23 4.77 8.68
N LEU A 115 10.69 3.58 8.97
CA LEU A 115 10.19 3.26 10.31
C LEU A 115 11.28 3.39 11.38
N GLU A 116 12.53 3.03 11.08
CA GLU A 116 13.64 3.22 12.03
C GLU A 116 14.20 4.63 12.08
N GLU A 117 14.38 5.25 10.92
CA GLU A 117 15.00 6.57 10.84
C GLU A 117 14.02 7.67 11.29
N ASN A 118 12.72 7.50 11.03
CA ASN A 118 11.67 8.48 11.30
C ASN A 118 10.27 7.84 11.51
N ALA A 119 10.09 7.19 12.65
CA ALA A 119 8.87 6.43 12.97
C ALA A 119 7.56 7.26 12.94
N GLU A 120 7.61 8.53 13.32
CA GLU A 120 6.43 9.41 13.38
C GLU A 120 5.91 9.74 11.97
N GLU A 121 6.80 10.17 11.07
CA GLU A 121 6.43 10.41 9.67
C GLU A 121 6.04 9.12 8.96
N PHE A 122 6.74 8.02 9.27
CA PHE A 122 6.36 6.70 8.75
C PHE A 122 4.92 6.35 9.15
N ALA A 123 4.57 6.47 10.43
CA ALA A 123 3.25 6.15 10.93
C ALA A 123 2.16 7.02 10.26
N SER A 124 2.46 8.29 10.02
CA SER A 124 1.56 9.23 9.34
C SER A 124 1.32 8.81 7.88
N LEU A 125 2.38 8.54 7.11
CA LEU A 125 2.26 8.11 5.72
C LEU A 125 1.61 6.73 5.58
N PHE A 126 1.96 5.80 6.48
CA PHE A 126 1.37 4.47 6.55
C PHE A 126 -0.14 4.57 6.77
N GLU A 127 -0.58 5.38 7.73
CA GLU A 127 -1.99 5.62 8.01
C GLU A 127 -2.72 6.26 6.83
N ILE A 128 -2.11 7.25 6.16
CA ILE A 128 -2.67 7.85 4.95
C ILE A 128 -2.91 6.79 3.86
N LEU A 129 -1.91 5.95 3.56
CA LEU A 129 -2.04 4.91 2.54
C LEU A 129 -3.14 3.89 2.88
N VAL A 130 -3.16 3.42 4.13
CA VAL A 130 -4.14 2.42 4.60
C VAL A 130 -5.57 2.98 4.58
N THR A 131 -5.77 4.18 5.10
CA THR A 131 -7.09 4.81 5.17
C THR A 131 -7.63 5.16 3.79
N THR A 132 -6.78 5.67 2.90
CA THR A 132 -7.15 5.96 1.50
C THR A 132 -7.49 4.69 0.73
N ALA A 133 -6.71 3.62 0.88
CA ALA A 133 -7.04 2.34 0.27
C ALA A 133 -8.37 1.78 0.78
N TYR A 134 -8.64 1.87 2.09
CA TYR A 134 -9.95 1.48 2.63
C TYR A 134 -11.08 2.31 2.04
N CYS A 135 -10.97 3.64 1.97
CA CYS A 135 -12.02 4.48 1.42
C CYS A 135 -12.27 4.18 -0.06
N ASN A 136 -11.21 4.03 -0.86
CA ASN A 136 -11.31 3.76 -2.29
C ASN A 136 -11.92 2.37 -2.59
N ARG A 137 -11.57 1.35 -1.80
CA ARG A 137 -12.17 0.00 -1.93
C ARG A 137 -13.69 -0.01 -1.66
N ASN A 138 -14.18 0.93 -0.86
CA ASN A 138 -15.56 0.96 -0.38
C ASN A 138 -16.39 2.12 -0.96
N GLY A 139 -15.83 2.91 -1.87
CA GLY A 139 -16.53 4.07 -2.45
C GLY A 139 -16.86 5.16 -1.43
N LEU A 140 -15.96 5.46 -0.50
CA LEU A 140 -16.22 6.36 0.64
C LEU A 140 -15.51 7.71 0.56
N SER A 141 -14.64 7.91 -0.43
CA SER A 141 -13.72 9.05 -0.50
C SER A 141 -14.18 10.17 -1.44
N THR A 142 -14.71 9.82 -2.61
CA THR A 142 -14.98 10.81 -3.67
C THR A 142 -16.27 10.48 -4.43
N VAL A 143 -17.07 11.51 -4.68
CA VAL A 143 -18.22 11.46 -5.61
C VAL A 143 -17.79 12.16 -6.89
N LYS A 144 -17.91 11.47 -8.03
CA LYS A 144 -17.58 12.02 -9.34
C LYS A 144 -18.63 13.01 -9.82
N GLU A 145 -18.31 13.76 -10.87
CA GLU A 145 -19.21 14.75 -11.48
C GLU A 145 -20.55 14.14 -11.95
N ASP A 146 -20.54 12.87 -12.35
CA ASP A 146 -21.73 12.11 -12.78
C ASP A 146 -22.57 11.55 -11.60
N GLY A 147 -22.15 11.80 -10.35
CA GLY A 147 -22.81 11.33 -9.14
C GLY A 147 -22.45 9.91 -8.72
N HIS A 148 -21.59 9.20 -9.45
CA HIS A 148 -21.09 7.89 -9.04
C HIS A 148 -19.99 8.00 -7.98
N LEU A 149 -19.94 7.01 -7.08
CA LEU A 149 -18.87 6.90 -6.11
C LEU A 149 -17.60 6.37 -6.78
N TYR A 150 -16.48 7.06 -6.58
CA TYR A 150 -15.18 6.58 -7.01
C TYR A 150 -14.82 5.32 -6.23
N SER A 151 -14.61 4.20 -6.92
CA SER A 151 -14.31 2.92 -6.28
C SER A 151 -13.27 2.14 -7.07
N VAL A 152 -12.11 1.91 -6.45
CA VAL A 152 -11.00 1.13 -7.01
C VAL A 152 -10.55 0.12 -5.98
N ASN A 153 -10.25 -1.11 -6.40
CA ASN A 153 -9.64 -2.12 -5.54
C ASN A 153 -8.17 -1.75 -5.26
N GLN A 154 -7.98 -0.75 -4.39
CA GLN A 154 -6.66 -0.31 -3.98
C GLN A 154 -6.11 -1.25 -2.90
N LYS A 155 -4.88 -1.73 -3.05
CA LYS A 155 -4.17 -2.53 -2.05
C LYS A 155 -2.77 -1.97 -1.83
N ASN A 156 -2.39 -1.75 -0.59
CA ASN A 156 -1.02 -1.42 -0.20
C ASN A 156 -0.27 -2.72 0.13
N LEU A 157 0.93 -2.85 -0.41
CA LEU A 157 1.84 -3.97 -0.22
C LEU A 157 3.09 -3.39 0.46
N PHE A 158 3.19 -3.58 1.78
CA PHE A 158 4.31 -3.09 2.58
C PHE A 158 5.33 -4.19 2.80
N PHE A 159 6.59 -3.96 2.47
CA PHE A 159 7.63 -4.98 2.61
C PHE A 159 8.66 -4.61 3.66
N PHE A 160 8.82 -5.51 4.63
CA PHE A 160 9.76 -5.40 5.74
C PHE A 160 10.81 -6.50 5.65
N LEU A 161 12.05 -6.10 5.42
CA LEU A 161 13.22 -6.98 5.42
C LEU A 161 13.79 -7.06 6.85
N ASN A 162 14.12 -8.26 7.30
CA ASN A 162 14.77 -8.55 8.59
C ASN A 162 13.99 -8.06 9.83
N LYS A 163 12.65 -8.06 9.79
CA LYS A 163 11.81 -7.68 10.93
C LYS A 163 10.87 -8.76 11.39
N ASN A 164 10.61 -8.77 12.69
CA ASN A 164 9.64 -9.66 13.28
C ASN A 164 8.24 -9.00 13.27
N MET A 165 7.19 -9.81 13.34
CA MET A 165 5.80 -9.33 13.35
C MET A 165 5.46 -8.49 14.59
N ASN A 166 6.13 -8.72 15.72
CA ASN A 166 5.85 -7.99 16.97
C ASN A 166 6.22 -6.51 16.84
N ASP A 167 7.28 -6.20 16.10
CA ASP A 167 7.75 -4.83 15.84
C ASP A 167 6.72 -4.02 15.03
N LEU A 168 5.87 -4.71 14.26
CA LEU A 168 4.83 -4.09 13.42
C LEU A 168 3.47 -4.02 14.12
N LYS A 169 3.32 -4.67 15.26
CA LYS A 169 2.02 -4.84 15.92
C LYS A 169 1.41 -3.50 16.32
N SER A 170 2.20 -2.56 16.85
CA SER A 170 1.71 -1.23 17.24
C SER A 170 1.16 -0.41 16.07
N LEU A 171 1.65 -0.66 14.85
CA LEU A 171 1.23 0.07 13.65
C LEU A 171 -0.12 -0.43 13.11
N VAL A 172 -0.36 -1.74 13.23
CA VAL A 172 -1.52 -2.42 12.62
C VAL A 172 -2.62 -2.77 13.64
N ASP A 173 -2.28 -2.91 14.92
CA ASP A 173 -3.19 -3.29 16.01
C ASP A 173 -3.77 -2.05 16.70
N LYS A 174 -4.22 -1.09 15.89
CA LYS A 174 -4.85 0.16 16.33
C LYS A 174 -6.13 0.42 15.55
N GLU A 175 -6.93 1.37 16.05
CA GLU A 175 -8.02 1.94 15.27
C GLU A 175 -7.48 3.07 14.40
N PHE A 176 -7.92 3.12 13.15
CA PHE A 176 -7.61 4.16 12.20
C PHE A 176 -8.77 5.13 12.09
N LEU A 177 -8.46 6.42 11.99
CA LEU A 177 -9.47 7.42 11.66
C LEU A 177 -9.74 7.36 10.16
N ILE A 178 -10.95 6.97 9.78
CA ILE A 178 -11.39 6.88 8.39
C ILE A 178 -12.14 8.18 8.04
N PRO A 179 -11.53 9.10 7.26
CA PRO A 179 -12.25 10.26 6.75
C PRO A 179 -13.06 9.84 5.51
N SER A 180 -14.38 9.99 5.57
CA SER A 180 -15.28 9.67 4.46
C SER A 180 -16.21 10.83 4.14
N ILE A 181 -16.81 10.80 2.95
CA ILE A 181 -17.85 11.76 2.54
C ILE A 181 -19.08 11.74 3.45
N ASN A 182 -19.28 10.67 4.21
CA ASN A 182 -20.39 10.49 5.16
C ASN A 182 -20.01 10.83 6.61
N GLY A 183 -18.81 11.41 6.83
CA GLY A 183 -18.28 11.74 8.15
C GLY A 183 -17.04 10.93 8.53
N GLN A 184 -16.60 11.09 9.78
CA GLN A 184 -15.42 10.40 10.31
C GLN A 184 -15.85 9.20 11.18
N GLN A 185 -15.14 8.09 11.04
CA GLN A 185 -15.31 6.91 11.90
C GLN A 185 -13.95 6.34 12.30
N CYS A 186 -13.84 5.84 13.53
CA CYS A 186 -12.68 5.05 13.94
C CYS A 186 -12.96 3.58 13.64
N LYS A 187 -12.02 2.91 12.97
CA LYS A 187 -12.17 1.51 12.61
C LYS A 187 -10.84 0.77 12.71
N LYS A 188 -10.84 -0.39 13.35
CA LYS A 188 -9.75 -1.35 13.24
C LYS A 188 -9.82 -2.03 11.87
N LEU A 189 -8.71 -1.98 11.15
CA LEU A 189 -8.58 -2.57 9.82
C LEU A 189 -7.82 -3.88 9.88
N ASP A 190 -8.22 -4.84 9.04
CA ASP A 190 -7.55 -6.12 8.92
C ASP A 190 -6.40 -6.05 7.90
N PHE A 191 -5.31 -6.75 8.22
CA PHE A 191 -4.12 -6.85 7.39
C PHE A 191 -3.78 -8.32 7.14
N LEU A 192 -3.41 -8.65 5.90
CA LEU A 192 -2.82 -9.95 5.61
C LEU A 192 -1.32 -9.91 5.88
N PHE A 193 -0.87 -10.71 6.84
CA PHE A 193 0.57 -10.94 7.06
C PHE A 193 1.06 -12.11 6.22
N VAL A 194 2.12 -11.88 5.47
CA VAL A 194 2.76 -12.84 4.58
C VAL A 194 4.23 -12.96 4.94
N GLU A 195 4.66 -14.18 5.23
CA GLU A 195 6.08 -14.50 5.42
C GLU A 195 6.64 -15.09 4.12
N LEU A 196 7.75 -14.53 3.64
CA LEU A 196 8.45 -14.99 2.44
C LEU A 196 9.56 -15.97 2.82
N ILE A 197 9.36 -17.24 2.47
CA ILE A 197 10.27 -18.35 2.76
C ILE A 197 10.96 -18.92 1.51
#